data_AF-K1UH89-F1
#
_entry.id   AF-K1UH89-F1
#
_cell.length_a   1.000
_cell.length_b   1.000
_cell.length_c   1.000
_cell.angle_alpha   90.00
_cell.angle_beta   90.00
_cell.angle_gamma   90.00
#
_symmetry.space_group_name_H-M   'P 1'
#
loop_
_entity.id
_entity.type
_entity.pdbx_description
1 polymer ?
#
loop_
_entity_poly.entity_id
_entity_poly.type
_entity_poly.pdbx_seq_one_letter_code
_entity_poly.pdbx_strand_id
1 'polypeptide(L)' 'MTEEERHRINFDHPSAFDWKLLHQQLADLRAGKAIEQPTYSYIKCNREPETIHVDPKPVVIIEGIMTLV' A
#
# COMPACT_ATOMS: atom_id res chain seq x y z
N MET A 1 -12.47 10.57 7.12
CA MET A 1 -12.22 11.83 6.41
C MET A 1 -13.31 12.03 5.39
N THR A 2 -13.79 13.26 5.25
CA THR A 2 -14.69 13.66 4.16
C THR A 2 -13.96 13.62 2.81
N GLU A 3 -14.68 13.76 1.70
CA GLU A 3 -14.10 13.86 0.36
C GLU A 3 -13.26 15.14 0.19
N GLU A 4 -13.78 16.28 0.63
CA GLU A 4 -13.08 17.58 0.59
C GLU A 4 -11.78 17.59 1.41
N GLU A 5 -11.73 16.87 2.54
CA GLU A 5 -10.51 16.70 3.31
C GLU A 5 -9.47 15.85 2.58
N ARG A 6 -9.90 14.80 1.86
CA ARG A 6 -8.99 13.93 1.10
C ARG A 6 -8.33 14.66 -0.07
N HIS A 7 -9.07 15.51 -0.78
CA HIS A 7 -8.52 16.30 -1.88
C HIS A 7 -7.49 17.37 -1.43
N ARG A 8 -7.41 17.65 -0.13
CA ARG A 8 -6.40 18.57 0.44
C ARG A 8 -5.12 17.85 0.90
N ILE A 9 -5.09 16.51 0.87
CA ILE A 9 -3.89 15.75 1.23
C ILE A 9 -2.89 15.82 0.08
N ASN A 10 -1.63 16.09 0.42
CA ASN A 10 -0.51 15.87 -0.49
C ASN A 10 -0.14 14.38 -0.50
N PHE A 11 -0.59 13.65 -1.50
CA PHE A 11 -0.30 12.21 -1.65
C PHE A 11 1.12 11.91 -2.15
N ASP A 12 1.88 12.92 -2.57
CA ASP A 12 3.28 12.79 -2.97
C ASP A 12 4.25 12.96 -1.78
N HIS A 13 3.74 13.33 -0.60
CA HIS A 13 4.57 13.41 0.59
C HIS A 13 4.79 12.00 1.19
N PRO A 14 6.01 11.63 1.65
CA PRO A 14 6.28 10.30 2.21
C PRO A 14 5.32 9.92 3.35
N SER A 15 4.85 10.87 4.15
CA SER A 15 3.90 10.58 5.23
C SER A 15 2.51 10.12 4.76
N ALA A 16 2.20 10.22 3.47
CA ALA A 16 0.93 9.73 2.91
C ALA A 16 0.91 8.19 2.79
N PHE A 17 2.07 7.54 2.88
CA PHE A 17 2.21 6.09 2.75
C PHE A 17 2.24 5.39 4.11
N ASP A 18 1.64 4.20 4.15
CA ASP A 18 1.67 3.32 5.33
C ASP A 18 2.93 2.43 5.30
N TRP A 19 4.08 3.05 5.57
CA TRP A 19 5.38 2.37 5.54
C TRP A 19 5.46 1.16 6.47
N LYS A 20 4.80 1.25 7.64
CA LYS A 20 4.76 0.17 8.61
C LYS A 20 4.07 -1.05 8.02
N LEU A 21 2.93 -0.86 7.36
CA LEU A 21 2.22 -1.96 6.70
C LEU A 21 3.05 -2.54 5.55
N LEU A 22 3.65 -1.69 4.71
CA LEU A 22 4.51 -2.15 3.60
C LEU A 22 5.65 -3.03 4.11
N HIS A 23 6.42 -2.55 5.10
CA HIS A 23 7.53 -3.32 5.67
C HIS A 23 7.07 -4.63 6.29
N GLN A 24 5.95 -4.62 7.02
CA GLN A 24 5.38 -5.83 7.62
C GLN A 24 5.01 -6.86 6.55
N GLN A 25 4.27 -6.45 5.54
CA GLN A 25 3.82 -7.36 4.48
C GLN A 25 4.97 -7.92 3.64
N LEU A 26 5.99 -7.11 3.33
CA LEU A 26 7.19 -7.60 2.65
C LEU A 26 7.98 -8.59 3.51
N ALA A 27 8.06 -8.34 4.82
CA ALA A 27 8.69 -9.29 5.75
C ALA A 27 7.92 -10.61 5.82
N ASP A 28 6.58 -10.57 5.81
CA ASP A 28 5.72 -11.76 5.79
C ASP A 28 5.87 -12.55 4.49
N LEU A 29 5.86 -11.88 3.32
CA LEU A 29 6.12 -12.53 2.04
C LEU A 29 7.50 -13.19 2.00
N ARG A 30 8.54 -12.51 2.50
CA ARG A 30 9.89 -13.08 2.62
C ARG A 30 9.94 -14.28 3.56
N ALA A 31 9.08 -14.31 4.58
CA ALA A 31 8.96 -15.43 5.51
C ALA A 31 8.06 -16.57 4.99
N GLY A 32 7.58 -16.49 3.75
CA GLY A 32 6.71 -17.52 3.17
C GLY A 32 5.26 -17.45 3.66
N LYS A 33 4.80 -16.29 4.14
CA LYS A 33 3.41 -16.07 4.54
C LYS A 33 2.69 -15.23 3.48
N ALA A 34 1.49 -15.67 3.12
CA ALA A 34 0.61 -14.89 2.25
C ALA A 34 0.13 -13.62 2.96
N ILE A 35 -0.19 -12.59 2.17
CA ILE A 35 -0.69 -11.30 2.65
C ILE A 35 -1.99 -10.92 1.95
N GLU A 36 -2.71 -9.99 2.56
CA GLU A 36 -3.84 -9.29 1.95
C GLU A 36 -3.39 -7.88 1.55
N GLN A 37 -3.02 -7.72 0.29
CA GLN A 37 -2.57 -6.42 -0.22
C GLN A 37 -3.77 -5.46 -0.27
N PRO A 38 -3.70 -4.28 0.37
CA PRO A 38 -4.76 -3.30 0.27
C PRO A 38 -4.88 -2.77 -1.16
N THR A 39 -6.11 -2.46 -1.57
CA THR A 39 -6.37 -1.75 -2.82
C THR A 39 -6.68 -0.27 -2.55
N TYR A 40 -6.41 0.58 -3.53
CA TYR A 40 -6.61 2.02 -3.43
C TYR A 40 -7.41 2.53 -4.62
N SER A 41 -8.43 3.34 -4.34
CA SER A 41 -9.24 3.99 -5.35
C SER A 41 -8.78 5.42 -5.56
N TYR A 42 -8.27 5.70 -6.76
CA TYR A 42 -7.93 7.07 -7.18
C TYR A 42 -9.14 7.97 -7.28
N ILE A 43 -10.32 7.42 -7.59
CA ILE A 43 -11.58 8.18 -7.67
C ILE A 43 -12.00 8.65 -6.28
N LYS A 44 -11.89 7.78 -5.27
CA LYS A 44 -12.27 8.13 -3.88
C LYS A 44 -11.10 8.69 -3.08
N CYS A 45 -9.90 8.75 -3.63
CA CYS A 45 -8.66 9.08 -2.93
C CYS A 45 -8.51 8.35 -1.57
N ASN A 46 -8.83 7.05 -1.53
CA ASN A 46 -8.81 6.28 -0.28
C ASN A 46 -8.56 4.78 -0.50
N ARG A 47 -8.10 4.12 0.58
CA ARG A 47 -8.03 2.65 0.66
C ARG A 47 -9.43 2.06 0.61
N GLU A 48 -9.59 0.99 -0.16
CA GLU A 48 -10.84 0.24 -0.25
C GLU A 48 -10.80 -0.97 0.71
N PRO A 49 -11.97 -1.49 1.15
CA PRO A 49 -12.03 -2.65 2.02
C PRO A 49 -11.61 -3.95 1.33
N GLU A 50 -11.72 -4.01 0.00
CA GLU A 50 -11.30 -5.16 -0.78
C GLU A 50 -9.76 -5.27 -0.85
N THR A 51 -9.28 -6.49 -0.65
CA THR A 51 -7.86 -6.83 -0.72
C THR A 51 -7.59 -7.77 -1.88
N ILE A 52 -6.33 -7.81 -2.30
CA ILE A 52 -5.82 -8.81 -3.23
C ILE A 52 -4.99 -9.79 -2.41
N HIS A 53 -5.38 -11.06 -2.42
CA HIS A 53 -4.59 -12.13 -1.81
C HIS A 53 -3.30 -12.34 -2.60
N VAL A 54 -2.16 -12.33 -1.93
CA VAL A 54 -0.84 -12.50 -2.56
C VAL A 54 -0.08 -13.61 -1.85
N ASP A 55 0.15 -14.70 -2.59
CA ASP A 55 1.04 -15.78 -2.17
C ASP A 55 2.51 -15.36 -2.24
N PRO A 56 3.38 -15.90 -1.35
CA PRO A 56 4.83 -15.73 -1.46
C PRO A 56 5.36 -16.18 -2.81
N LYS A 57 6.26 -15.40 -3.40
CA LYS A 57 6.96 -15.72 -4.65
C LYS A 57 8.47 -15.56 -4.47
N PRO A 58 9.29 -16.29 -5.25
CA PRO A 58 10.75 -16.12 -5.21
C PRO A 58 11.23 -14.70 -5.54
N VAL A 59 10.45 -13.97 -6.34
CA VAL A 59 10.73 -12.58 -6.73
C VAL A 59 9.46 -11.75 -6.51
N VAL A 60 9.61 -10.60 -5.86
CA VAL A 60 8.57 -9.59 -5.66
C VAL A 60 9.07 -8.29 -6.29
N ILE A 61 8.25 -7.68 -7.16
CA ILE A 61 8.54 -6.38 -7.77
C ILE A 61 7.70 -5.33 -7.04
N ILE A 62 8.35 -4.30 -6.53
CA ILE A 62 7.69 -3.15 -5.89
C ILE A 62 7.88 -1.97 -6.83
N GLU A 63 6.77 -1.32 -7.21
CA GLU A 63 6.75 -0.15 -8.07
C GLU A 63 6.09 1.03 -7.35
N GLY A 64 6.55 2.25 -7.62
CA GLY A 64 5.98 3.48 -7.10
C GLY A 64 7.00 4.61 -7.00
N ILE A 65 6.49 5.85 -6.94
CA ILE A 65 7.30 7.08 -6.93
C ILE A 65 8.19 7.24 -5.67
N MET A 66 7.89 6.53 -4.58
CA MET A 66 8.58 6.65 -3.28
C MET A 66 9.26 5.33 -2.85
N THR A 67 9.54 4.41 -3.77
CA THR A 67 10.03 3.06 -3.42
C THR A 67 11.42 3.01 -2.77
N LEU A 68 12.21 4.07 -2.87
CA LEU A 68 13.59 4.17 -2.37
C LEU A 68 13.81 5.32 -1.37
N VAL A 69 12.73 5.86 -0.81
CA VAL A 69 12.74 7.03 0.09
C VAL A 69 12.85 6.63 1.55
#